data_AF-A0ABD3H453-F1
#
_entry.id   AF-A0ABD3H453-F1
#
_cell.length_a   1.000
_cell.length_b   1.000
_cell.length_c   1.000
_cell.angle_alpha   90.00
_cell.angle_beta   90.00
_cell.angle_gamma   90.00
#
_symmetry.space_group_name_H-M   'P 1'
#
loop_
_entity.id
_entity.type
_entity.pdbx_description
1 polymer ?
#
loop_
_entity_poly.entity_id
_entity_poly.type
_entity_poly.pdbx_seq_one_letter_code
_entity_poly.pdbx_strand_id
1 'polypeptide(L)'
;MSRDSFYCILDLIGDHSVFHNNSPKPQAAVFVQLAVALDRFGHEGNGACLDRSMLLWGISHGSMVNYTNRVMIALESCMGHEIAWPDRQGRASIAEHFAALGFPGCVGLVDGTLVKLSQRPRDDGETYFDQKSNYSLNVQVICDQHKRVIYFFAGMPGSCHDLTCLRRSGLWRRLDSAQLFDRGQYLLGDSGYVPLERLVCSYKRTGGDMDKVSFNTCIAHARVGNEHCIGILKARLHSLKEIRTQLRNARENAYVIRWIRCCIILHNFLIWRNDEWSDEDHPIELERDADIRPPPEGIRDVNRRGIQRRQEVQALCLEINRRPGGLLSR
;
A
#
# COMPACT_ATOMS: atom_id res chain seq x y z
N MET A 1 -8.68 11.22 -11.86
CA MET A 1 -10.05 10.80 -11.51
C MET A 1 -11.01 11.46 -12.47
N SER A 2 -11.84 10.68 -13.12
CA SER A 2 -12.89 11.15 -14.01
C SER A 2 -14.02 11.87 -13.26
N ARG A 3 -14.78 12.67 -14.00
CA ARG A 3 -15.98 13.34 -13.48
C ARG A 3 -17.02 12.34 -12.99
N ASP A 4 -17.17 11.19 -13.66
CA ASP A 4 -18.17 10.19 -13.31
C ASP A 4 -17.84 9.50 -11.99
N SER A 5 -16.58 9.12 -11.78
CA SER A 5 -16.11 8.59 -10.49
C SER A 5 -16.30 9.60 -9.35
N PHE A 6 -16.10 10.89 -9.61
CA PHE A 6 -16.38 11.94 -8.63
C PHE A 6 -17.84 11.93 -8.16
N TYR A 7 -18.79 11.92 -9.11
CA TYR A 7 -20.21 11.93 -8.77
C TYR A 7 -20.64 10.63 -8.07
N CYS A 8 -20.10 9.48 -8.46
CA CYS A 8 -20.35 8.23 -7.72
C CYS A 8 -19.89 8.32 -6.26
N ILE A 9 -18.72 8.90 -5.98
CA ILE A 9 -18.26 9.09 -4.59
C ILE A 9 -19.19 10.05 -3.86
N LEU A 10 -19.62 11.14 -4.52
CA LEU A 10 -20.54 12.11 -3.95
C LEU A 10 -21.87 11.46 -3.56
N ASP A 11 -22.44 10.62 -4.41
CA ASP A 11 -23.69 9.91 -4.14
C ASP A 11 -23.52 8.91 -2.97
N LEU A 12 -22.38 8.23 -2.88
CA LEU A 12 -22.09 7.28 -1.80
C LEU A 12 -21.94 7.94 -0.42
N ILE A 13 -21.45 9.18 -0.36
CA ILE A 13 -21.17 9.87 0.91
C ILE A 13 -22.18 10.98 1.24
N GLY A 14 -23.01 11.39 0.28
CA GLY A 14 -23.86 12.59 0.36
C GLY A 14 -24.77 12.63 1.58
N ASP A 15 -25.39 11.51 1.91
CA ASP A 15 -26.34 11.40 3.04
C ASP A 15 -25.67 11.08 4.37
N HIS A 16 -24.33 11.01 4.41
CA HIS A 16 -23.62 10.65 5.64
C HIS A 16 -23.86 11.70 6.75
N SER A 17 -24.16 11.23 7.96
CA SER A 17 -24.53 12.08 9.09
C SER A 17 -23.49 13.13 9.47
N VAL A 18 -22.21 12.87 9.18
CA VAL A 18 -21.09 13.80 9.43
C VAL A 18 -21.20 15.13 8.68
N PHE A 19 -21.97 15.17 7.59
CA PHE A 19 -22.23 16.39 6.80
C PHE A 19 -23.44 17.19 7.30
N HIS A 20 -24.11 16.69 8.34
CA HIS A 20 -25.28 17.30 8.93
C HIS A 20 -24.93 17.80 10.34
N ASN A 21 -25.43 18.97 10.72
CA ASN A 21 -25.37 19.45 12.10
C ASN A 21 -26.74 20.00 12.52
N ASN A 22 -26.95 20.08 13.83
CA ASN A 22 -28.13 20.70 14.42
C ASN A 22 -27.94 22.22 14.61
N SER A 23 -27.08 22.84 13.79
CA SER A 23 -26.76 24.26 13.89
C SER A 23 -27.68 25.08 12.99
N PRO A 24 -28.08 26.31 13.38
CA PRO A 24 -28.79 27.22 12.48
C PRO A 24 -27.94 27.66 11.27
N LYS A 25 -26.62 27.45 11.32
CA LYS A 25 -25.73 27.68 10.19
C LYS A 25 -25.46 26.35 9.47
N PRO A 26 -25.97 26.17 8.23
CA PRO A 26 -25.76 24.94 7.49
C PRO A 26 -24.27 24.73 7.19
N GLN A 27 -23.87 23.47 7.11
CA GLN A 27 -22.56 23.10 6.61
C GLN A 27 -22.44 23.41 5.11
N ALA A 28 -21.22 23.59 4.61
CA ALA A 28 -21.00 23.70 3.17
C ALA A 28 -21.46 22.42 2.45
N ALA A 29 -21.89 22.57 1.19
CA ALA A 29 -22.33 21.44 0.38
C ALA A 29 -21.28 20.31 0.31
N VAL A 30 -21.73 19.05 0.35
CA VAL A 30 -20.85 17.87 0.35
C VAL A 30 -19.92 17.86 -0.86
N PHE A 31 -20.42 18.28 -2.03
CA PHE A 31 -19.63 18.46 -3.25
C PHE A 31 -18.37 19.31 -3.02
N VAL A 32 -18.52 20.47 -2.36
CA VAL A 32 -17.40 21.39 -2.08
C VAL A 32 -16.42 20.74 -1.11
N GLN A 33 -16.93 20.07 -0.08
CA GLN A 33 -16.07 19.39 0.88
C GLN A 33 -15.26 18.26 0.25
N LEU A 34 -15.90 17.46 -0.62
CA LEU A 34 -15.27 16.38 -1.38
C LEU A 34 -14.21 16.93 -2.33
N ALA A 35 -14.51 17.99 -3.08
CA ALA A 35 -13.56 18.62 -3.98
C ALA A 35 -12.32 19.16 -3.24
N VAL A 36 -12.51 19.81 -2.09
CA VAL A 36 -11.40 20.27 -1.23
C VAL A 36 -10.58 19.11 -0.69
N ALA A 37 -11.20 18.02 -0.26
CA ALA A 37 -10.49 16.85 0.25
C ALA A 37 -9.63 16.19 -0.85
N LEU A 38 -10.19 16.02 -2.05
CA LEU A 38 -9.50 15.46 -3.21
C LEU A 38 -8.36 16.34 -3.70
N ASP A 39 -8.55 17.67 -3.72
CA ASP A 39 -7.47 18.62 -4.01
C ASP A 39 -6.31 18.43 -3.03
N ARG A 40 -6.59 18.26 -1.73
CA ARG A 40 -5.53 18.00 -0.76
C ARG A 40 -4.90 16.61 -0.92
N PHE A 41 -5.66 15.57 -1.27
CA PHE A 41 -5.09 14.24 -1.51
C PHE A 41 -4.20 14.20 -2.76
N GLY A 42 -4.56 14.97 -3.79
CA GLY A 42 -3.90 15.00 -5.09
C GLY A 42 -2.70 15.93 -5.22
N HIS A 43 -2.28 16.62 -4.16
CA HIS A 43 -1.12 17.52 -4.21
C HIS A 43 -0.06 17.19 -3.14
N GLU A 44 1.19 17.52 -3.45
CA GLU A 44 2.36 17.43 -2.57
C GLU A 44 3.17 18.74 -2.58
N GLY A 45 4.18 18.85 -1.71
CA GLY A 45 5.11 19.99 -1.68
C GLY A 45 4.40 21.34 -1.61
N ASN A 46 4.85 22.31 -2.40
CA ASN A 46 4.21 23.65 -2.46
C ASN A 46 2.76 23.60 -2.95
N GLY A 47 2.38 22.60 -3.75
CA GLY A 47 0.99 22.37 -4.17
C GLY A 47 0.08 21.97 -3.01
N ALA A 48 0.62 21.24 -2.02
CA ALA A 48 -0.05 20.88 -0.78
C ALA A 48 -0.03 21.99 0.28
N CYS A 49 0.50 23.17 -0.05
CA CYS A 49 0.43 24.32 0.84
C CYS A 49 -1.04 24.70 1.08
N LEU A 50 -1.39 24.88 2.35
CA LEU A 50 -2.75 25.26 2.73
C LEU A 50 -3.11 26.65 2.17
N ASP A 51 -2.16 27.58 2.09
CA ASP A 51 -2.41 28.92 1.55
C ASP A 51 -2.85 28.89 0.07
N ARG A 52 -2.27 28.01 -0.75
CA ARG A 52 -2.69 27.82 -2.15
C ARG A 52 -4.14 27.34 -2.20
N SER A 53 -4.45 26.30 -1.43
CA SER A 53 -5.79 25.70 -1.41
C SER A 53 -6.83 26.69 -0.86
N MET A 54 -6.47 27.47 0.17
CA MET A 54 -7.32 28.53 0.72
C MET A 54 -7.64 29.60 -0.32
N LEU A 55 -6.64 30.05 -1.08
CA LEU A 55 -6.82 31.04 -2.14
C LEU A 55 -7.68 30.49 -3.28
N LEU A 56 -7.44 29.24 -3.69
CA LEU A 56 -8.18 28.58 -4.76
C LEU A 56 -9.67 28.40 -4.42
N TRP A 57 -9.97 27.94 -3.20
CA TRP A 57 -11.32 27.62 -2.77
C TRP A 57 -12.02 28.79 -2.04
N GLY A 58 -11.31 29.87 -1.73
CA GLY A 58 -11.85 31.02 -1.00
C GLY A 58 -12.30 30.71 0.43
N ILE A 59 -11.66 29.73 1.09
CA ILE A 59 -12.07 29.24 2.42
C ILE A 59 -10.94 29.33 3.45
N SER A 60 -11.30 29.42 4.73
CA SER A 60 -10.34 29.47 5.83
C SER A 60 -9.64 28.12 6.07
N HIS A 61 -8.44 28.17 6.66
CA HIS A 61 -7.68 26.99 7.08
C HIS A 61 -8.53 26.00 7.91
N GLY A 62 -9.25 26.50 8.92
CA GLY A 62 -10.12 25.67 9.76
C GLY A 62 -11.21 24.97 8.97
N SER A 63 -11.77 25.64 7.95
CA SER A 63 -12.77 25.04 7.07
C SER A 63 -12.17 23.89 6.27
N MET A 64 -11.03 24.08 5.62
CA MET A 64 -10.36 23.01 4.86
C MET A 64 -10.10 21.76 5.70
N VAL A 65 -9.57 21.94 6.91
CA VAL A 65 -9.31 20.83 7.85
C VAL A 65 -10.61 20.11 8.20
N ASN A 66 -11.66 20.86 8.54
CA ASN A 66 -12.98 20.29 8.87
C ASN A 66 -13.64 19.59 7.68
N TYR A 67 -13.47 20.11 6.47
CA TYR A 67 -14.05 19.55 5.24
C TYR A 67 -13.39 18.20 4.95
N THR A 68 -12.06 18.19 5.01
CA THR A 68 -11.27 16.97 4.76
C THR A 68 -11.54 15.91 5.82
N ASN A 69 -11.63 16.30 7.10
CA ASN A 69 -11.96 15.37 8.19
C ASN A 69 -13.32 14.71 8.00
N ARG A 70 -14.35 15.49 7.63
CA ARG A 70 -15.69 14.97 7.39
C ARG A 70 -15.71 14.01 6.21
N VAL A 71 -15.02 14.35 5.11
CA VAL A 71 -14.88 13.46 3.95
C VAL A 71 -14.15 12.18 4.32
N MET A 72 -13.03 12.24 5.05
CA MET A 72 -12.31 11.03 5.49
C MET A 72 -13.19 10.12 6.36
N ILE A 73 -13.97 10.69 7.28
CA ILE A 73 -14.92 9.92 8.10
C ILE A 73 -15.98 9.24 7.22
N ALA A 74 -16.56 9.97 6.27
CA ALA A 74 -17.59 9.43 5.39
C ALA A 74 -17.03 8.35 4.43
N LEU A 75 -15.83 8.56 3.87
CA LEU A 75 -15.13 7.57 3.05
C LEU A 75 -14.84 6.28 3.83
N GLU A 76 -14.31 6.38 5.05
CA GLU A 76 -14.08 5.19 5.90
C GLU A 76 -15.38 4.44 6.20
N SER A 77 -16.48 5.17 6.46
CA SER A 77 -17.76 4.56 6.81
C SER A 77 -18.46 3.92 5.60
N CYS A 78 -18.53 4.62 4.47
CA CYS A 78 -19.27 4.16 3.30
C CYS A 78 -18.46 3.19 2.43
N MET A 79 -17.14 3.37 2.38
CA MET A 79 -16.26 2.72 1.40
C MET A 79 -15.10 1.96 2.07
N GLY A 80 -15.11 1.79 3.39
CA GLY A 80 -14.08 1.02 4.11
C GLY A 80 -13.96 -0.44 3.65
N HIS A 81 -15.01 -1.00 3.05
CA HIS A 81 -15.04 -2.35 2.50
C HIS A 81 -14.20 -2.52 1.23
N GLU A 82 -13.79 -1.42 0.58
CA GLU A 82 -12.89 -1.43 -0.58
C GLU A 82 -11.51 -2.04 -0.22
N ILE A 83 -11.13 -2.01 1.06
CA ILE A 83 -9.91 -2.66 1.57
C ILE A 83 -10.32 -3.90 2.35
N ALA A 84 -10.49 -5.01 1.64
CA ALA A 84 -10.86 -6.28 2.24
C ALA A 84 -9.94 -7.40 1.78
N TRP A 85 -9.66 -8.32 2.69
CA TRP A 85 -9.00 -9.56 2.33
C TRP A 85 -9.93 -10.38 1.44
N PRO A 86 -9.46 -10.92 0.29
CA PRO A 86 -10.28 -11.68 -0.63
C PRO A 86 -10.88 -12.92 0.04
N ASP A 87 -12.11 -13.24 -0.34
CA ASP A 87 -12.75 -14.49 0.03
C ASP A 87 -12.08 -15.70 -0.66
N ARG A 88 -12.61 -16.90 -0.44
CA ARG A 88 -12.05 -18.13 -1.02
C ARG A 88 -11.99 -18.09 -2.55
N GLN A 89 -13.02 -17.54 -3.20
CA GLN A 89 -13.11 -17.48 -4.65
C GLN A 89 -12.16 -16.42 -5.21
N GLY A 90 -12.12 -15.24 -4.59
CA GLY A 90 -11.16 -14.18 -4.91
C GLY A 90 -9.73 -14.68 -4.78
N ARG A 91 -9.39 -15.38 -3.70
CA ARG A 91 -8.06 -15.99 -3.54
C ARG A 91 -7.73 -17.05 -4.58
N ALA A 92 -8.71 -17.85 -5.00
CA ALA A 92 -8.51 -18.83 -6.06
C ALA A 92 -8.19 -18.14 -7.39
N SER A 93 -8.91 -17.07 -7.73
CA SER A 93 -8.64 -16.26 -8.92
C SER A 93 -7.25 -15.60 -8.88
N ILE A 94 -6.86 -15.04 -7.74
CA ILE A 94 -5.51 -14.48 -7.55
C ILE A 94 -4.44 -15.57 -7.74
N ALA A 95 -4.63 -16.74 -7.12
CA ALA A 95 -3.70 -17.86 -7.21
C ALA A 95 -3.57 -18.44 -8.63
N GLU A 96 -4.66 -18.45 -9.40
CA GLU A 96 -4.64 -18.86 -10.81
C GLU A 96 -3.81 -17.89 -11.65
N HIS A 97 -3.97 -16.58 -11.46
CA HIS A 97 -3.17 -15.58 -12.16
C HIS A 97 -1.67 -15.75 -11.87
N PHE A 98 -1.29 -15.87 -10.60
CA PHE A 98 0.13 -16.04 -10.24
C PHE A 98 0.68 -17.43 -10.58
N ALA A 99 -0.16 -18.45 -10.72
CA ALA A 99 0.27 -19.76 -11.20
C ALA A 99 0.86 -19.69 -12.62
N ALA A 100 0.28 -18.87 -13.49
CA ALA A 100 0.80 -18.62 -14.84
C ALA A 100 2.19 -17.97 -14.83
N LEU A 101 2.53 -17.23 -13.76
CA LEU A 101 3.84 -16.63 -13.54
C LEU A 101 4.85 -17.58 -12.85
N GLY A 102 4.44 -18.82 -12.56
CA GLY A 102 5.25 -19.82 -11.87
C GLY A 102 5.07 -19.87 -10.35
N PHE A 103 4.05 -19.19 -9.80
CA PHE A 103 3.81 -19.11 -8.35
C PHE A 103 2.43 -19.64 -7.96
N PRO A 104 2.14 -20.94 -8.18
CA PRO A 104 0.85 -21.52 -7.84
C PRO A 104 0.59 -21.45 -6.33
N GLY A 105 -0.58 -20.91 -5.97
CA GLY A 105 -0.98 -20.68 -4.57
C GLY A 105 -0.61 -19.29 -4.02
N CYS A 106 0.06 -18.43 -4.79
CA CYS A 106 0.25 -17.05 -4.37
C CYS A 106 -1.08 -16.27 -4.38
N VAL A 107 -1.46 -15.67 -3.25
CA VAL A 107 -2.73 -14.92 -3.11
C VAL A 107 -2.54 -13.42 -2.94
N GLY A 108 -1.34 -12.93 -3.26
CA GLY A 108 -1.02 -11.51 -3.19
C GLY A 108 0.47 -11.25 -3.05
N LEU A 109 0.84 -10.01 -3.34
CA LEU A 109 2.20 -9.49 -3.25
C LEU A 109 2.29 -8.56 -2.05
N VAL A 110 3.35 -8.66 -1.24
CA VAL A 110 3.58 -7.77 -0.10
C VAL A 110 4.81 -6.90 -0.33
N ASP A 111 4.67 -5.59 -0.11
CA ASP A 111 5.79 -4.64 -0.05
C ASP A 111 5.69 -3.66 1.10
N GLY A 112 6.84 -3.09 1.46
CA GLY A 112 6.91 -1.83 2.17
C GLY A 112 7.01 -0.64 1.21
N THR A 113 6.48 0.50 1.61
CA THR A 113 6.74 1.79 0.95
C THR A 113 6.86 2.90 1.99
N LEU A 114 7.65 3.92 1.68
CA LEU A 114 7.87 5.06 2.57
C LEU A 114 7.01 6.25 2.17
N VAL A 115 6.25 6.80 3.12
CA VAL A 115 5.52 8.07 2.95
C VAL A 115 6.31 9.15 3.66
N LYS A 116 6.85 10.12 2.91
CA LYS A 116 7.69 11.17 3.50
C LYS A 116 6.85 12.10 4.37
N LEU A 117 7.47 12.63 5.41
CA LEU A 117 6.95 13.65 6.29
C LEU A 117 7.72 14.93 6.01
N SER A 118 7.01 16.04 5.79
CA SER A 118 7.67 17.32 5.49
C SER A 118 8.44 17.90 6.69
N GLN A 119 8.29 17.32 7.88
CA GLN A 119 8.89 17.78 9.12
C GLN A 119 9.31 16.60 9.99
N ARG A 120 10.40 16.78 10.75
CA ARG A 120 10.82 15.86 11.81
C ARG A 120 9.70 15.67 12.84
N PRO A 121 9.29 14.43 13.15
CA PRO A 121 8.39 14.17 14.26
C PRO A 121 8.95 14.72 15.58
N ARG A 122 8.05 15.19 16.45
CA ARG A 122 8.43 15.78 17.74
C ARG A 122 9.09 14.74 18.64
N ASP A 123 8.43 13.59 18.77
CA ASP A 123 8.84 12.49 19.63
C ASP A 123 9.61 11.46 18.79
N ASP A 124 10.74 10.99 19.30
CA ASP A 124 11.61 9.98 18.68
C ASP A 124 11.95 10.24 17.20
N GLY A 125 12.08 11.50 16.79
CA GLY A 125 12.25 11.91 15.39
C GLY A 125 13.38 11.19 14.63
N GLU A 126 14.46 10.81 15.32
CA GLU A 126 15.56 10.02 14.74
C GLU A 126 15.09 8.66 14.19
N THR A 127 14.10 8.04 14.82
CA THR A 127 13.56 6.74 14.38
C THR A 127 12.78 6.86 13.06
N TYR A 128 12.35 8.06 12.68
CA TYR A 128 11.67 8.31 11.41
C TYR A 128 12.66 8.64 10.29
N PHE A 129 13.94 8.85 10.62
CA PHE A 129 14.97 9.15 9.62
C PHE A 129 15.33 7.87 8.85
N ASP A 130 14.92 7.85 7.59
CA ASP A 130 15.12 6.74 6.69
C ASP A 130 16.49 6.77 6.01
N GLN A 131 16.74 5.74 5.20
CA GLN A 131 18.02 5.57 4.50
C GLN A 131 18.19 6.53 3.32
N LYS A 132 17.10 7.15 2.87
CA LYS A 132 17.09 8.17 1.82
C LYS A 132 17.26 9.58 2.42
N SER A 133 17.67 9.67 3.68
CA SER A 133 17.84 10.91 4.44
C SER A 133 16.57 11.76 4.54
N ASN A 134 15.39 11.13 4.58
CA ASN A 134 14.11 11.81 4.82
C ASN A 134 13.51 11.36 6.16
N TYR A 135 12.60 12.16 6.71
CA TYR A 135 11.68 11.66 7.73
C TYR A 135 10.51 10.97 7.02
N SER A 136 10.19 9.74 7.38
CA SER A 136 9.10 9.00 6.71
C SER A 136 8.37 8.03 7.63
N LEU A 137 7.19 7.62 7.18
CA LEU A 137 6.41 6.52 7.72
C LEU A 137 6.54 5.30 6.80
N ASN A 138 6.81 4.14 7.38
CA ASN A 138 6.71 2.87 6.66
C ASN A 138 5.23 2.44 6.59
N VAL A 139 4.79 2.14 5.37
CA VAL A 139 3.48 1.59 5.03
C VAL A 139 3.70 0.26 4.32
N GLN A 140 3.24 -0.82 4.93
CA GLN A 140 3.19 -2.12 4.28
C GLN A 140 1.86 -2.26 3.52
N VAL A 141 1.95 -2.72 2.28
CA VAL A 141 0.82 -2.90 1.37
C VAL A 141 0.82 -4.33 0.85
N ILE A 142 -0.38 -4.93 0.76
CA ILE A 142 -0.59 -6.17 0.03
C ILE A 142 -1.55 -5.90 -1.11
N CYS A 143 -1.16 -6.23 -2.33
CA CYS A 143 -2.00 -6.08 -3.50
C CYS A 143 -2.32 -7.41 -4.21
N ASP A 144 -3.42 -7.40 -4.95
CA ASP A 144 -3.80 -8.47 -5.87
C ASP A 144 -3.27 -8.24 -7.30
N GLN A 145 -3.60 -9.14 -8.24
CA GLN A 145 -3.20 -9.04 -9.64
C GLN A 145 -3.76 -7.80 -10.37
N HIS A 146 -4.82 -7.19 -9.83
CA HIS A 146 -5.45 -6.02 -10.40
C HIS A 146 -4.93 -4.72 -9.78
N LYS A 147 -3.79 -4.79 -9.05
CA LYS A 147 -3.18 -3.64 -8.38
C LYS A 147 -4.10 -3.02 -7.31
N ARG A 148 -5.06 -3.78 -6.78
CA ARG A 148 -5.93 -3.36 -5.66
C ARG A 148 -5.28 -3.73 -4.35
N VAL A 149 -5.31 -2.83 -3.39
CA VAL A 149 -4.77 -3.05 -2.06
C VAL A 149 -5.79 -3.84 -1.21
N ILE A 150 -5.49 -5.10 -0.94
CA ILE A 150 -6.37 -5.99 -0.16
C ILE A 150 -6.09 -5.92 1.35
N TYR A 151 -4.91 -5.41 1.73
CA TYR A 151 -4.53 -5.18 3.11
C TYR A 151 -3.41 -4.12 3.18
N PHE A 152 -3.39 -3.33 4.25
CA PHE A 152 -2.26 -2.45 4.53
C PHE A 152 -2.03 -2.33 6.04
N PHE A 153 -0.81 -1.93 6.40
CA PHE A 153 -0.43 -1.56 7.75
C PHE A 153 0.46 -0.32 7.70
N ALA A 154 0.09 0.74 8.42
CA ALA A 154 0.77 2.03 8.38
C ALA A 154 1.06 2.56 9.80
N GLY A 155 1.99 3.51 9.89
CA GLY A 155 2.28 4.23 11.12
C GLY A 155 3.56 3.80 11.84
N MET A 156 4.37 2.94 11.22
CA MET A 156 5.70 2.60 11.73
C MET A 156 6.71 3.66 11.30
N PRO A 157 7.74 3.98 12.11
CA PRO A 157 8.82 4.87 11.69
C PRO A 157 9.55 4.35 10.44
N GLY A 158 9.97 5.25 9.55
CA GLY A 158 10.61 4.92 8.26
C GLY A 158 11.94 4.18 8.35
N SER A 159 12.61 4.20 9.52
CA SER A 159 13.79 3.35 9.76
C SER A 159 13.44 1.87 10.01
N CYS A 160 12.18 1.55 10.29
CA CYS A 160 11.77 0.18 10.59
C CYS A 160 11.86 -0.70 9.34
N HIS A 161 12.43 -1.89 9.51
CA HIS A 161 12.44 -2.92 8.49
C HIS A 161 11.03 -3.47 8.21
N ASP A 162 10.80 -3.90 6.98
CA ASP A 162 9.50 -4.44 6.55
C ASP A 162 9.06 -5.67 7.33
N LEU A 163 10.02 -6.53 7.74
CA LEU A 163 9.73 -7.64 8.65
C LEU A 163 9.20 -7.15 10.02
N THR A 164 9.74 -6.06 10.55
CA THR A 164 9.28 -5.47 11.82
C THR A 164 7.88 -4.92 11.65
N CYS A 165 7.60 -4.23 10.54
CA CYS A 165 6.26 -3.77 10.19
C CYS A 165 5.28 -4.94 10.10
N LEU A 166 5.66 -6.03 9.41
CA LEU A 166 4.84 -7.24 9.31
C LEU A 166 4.53 -7.80 10.70
N ARG A 167 5.53 -7.99 11.56
CA ARG A 167 5.39 -8.52 12.94
C ARG A 167 4.46 -7.69 13.82
N ARG A 168 4.47 -6.37 13.65
CA ARG A 168 3.60 -5.44 14.39
C ARG A 168 2.17 -5.41 13.82
N SER A 169 2.01 -5.79 12.56
CA SER A 169 0.71 -5.77 11.89
C SER A 169 -0.26 -6.82 12.42
N GLY A 170 -1.56 -6.59 12.23
CA GLY A 170 -2.61 -7.57 12.57
C GLY A 170 -2.50 -8.87 11.76
N LEU A 171 -1.91 -8.81 10.57
CA LEU A 171 -1.69 -9.95 9.68
C LEU A 171 -0.78 -11.01 10.30
N TRP A 172 0.30 -10.62 10.99
CA TRP A 172 1.27 -11.56 11.57
C TRP A 172 0.61 -12.62 12.45
N ARG A 173 -0.29 -12.19 13.33
CA ARG A 173 -1.03 -13.08 14.25
C ARG A 173 -2.03 -13.99 13.55
N ARG A 174 -2.35 -13.71 12.28
CA ARG A 174 -3.36 -14.40 11.49
C ARG A 174 -2.76 -15.14 10.30
N LEU A 175 -1.44 -15.17 10.12
CA LEU A 175 -0.79 -15.82 8.99
C LEU A 175 -1.21 -17.30 8.88
N ASP A 176 -1.32 -18.02 9.99
CA ASP A 176 -1.74 -19.42 10.00
C ASP A 176 -3.27 -19.62 9.98
N SER A 177 -4.05 -18.54 9.92
CA SER A 177 -5.51 -18.61 9.94
C SER A 177 -6.07 -19.11 8.60
N ALA A 178 -6.91 -20.14 8.67
CA ALA A 178 -7.69 -20.61 7.53
C ALA A 178 -8.69 -19.56 6.98
N GLN A 179 -8.95 -18.48 7.72
CA GLN A 179 -9.72 -17.36 7.21
C GLN A 179 -8.97 -16.57 6.14
N LEU A 180 -7.64 -16.49 6.26
CA LEU A 180 -6.79 -15.74 5.33
C LEU A 180 -6.19 -16.63 4.24
N PHE A 181 -5.84 -17.87 4.56
CA PHE A 181 -5.16 -18.76 3.63
C PHE A 181 -5.73 -20.17 3.64
N ASP A 182 -6.06 -20.68 2.46
CA ASP A 182 -6.29 -22.11 2.26
C ASP A 182 -4.99 -22.90 2.18
N ARG A 183 -5.06 -24.23 2.24
CA ARG A 183 -3.87 -25.09 2.21
C ARG A 183 -3.05 -24.79 0.95
N GLY A 184 -1.75 -24.54 1.14
CA GLY A 184 -0.83 -24.20 0.05
C GLY A 184 -0.86 -22.73 -0.39
N GLN A 185 -1.77 -21.90 0.11
CA GLN A 185 -1.78 -20.46 -0.21
C GLN A 185 -0.73 -19.68 0.60
N TYR A 186 -0.12 -18.67 -0.03
CA TYR A 186 0.92 -17.82 0.57
C TYR A 186 0.98 -16.43 -0.10
N LEU A 187 1.70 -15.50 0.53
CA LEU A 187 2.08 -14.21 -0.05
C LEU A 187 3.48 -14.27 -0.66
N LEU A 188 3.72 -13.51 -1.72
CA LEU A 188 5.08 -13.27 -2.24
C LEU A 188 5.62 -11.94 -1.73
N GLY A 189 6.85 -11.95 -1.22
CA GLY A 189 7.54 -10.76 -0.73
C GLY A 189 8.94 -10.62 -1.30
N ASP A 190 9.51 -9.44 -1.05
CA ASP A 190 10.88 -9.11 -1.38
C ASP A 190 11.88 -9.78 -0.43
N SER A 191 13.18 -9.54 -0.66
CA SER A 191 14.23 -10.14 0.16
C SER A 191 14.26 -9.55 1.58
N GLY A 192 13.64 -8.40 1.84
CA GLY A 192 13.50 -7.75 3.13
C GLY A 192 12.77 -8.59 4.18
N TYR A 193 11.94 -9.55 3.74
CA TYR A 193 11.23 -10.49 4.60
C TYR A 193 12.00 -11.78 4.91
N VAL A 194 11.60 -12.45 6.00
CA VAL A 194 12.07 -13.80 6.35
C VAL A 194 11.08 -14.82 5.77
N PRO A 195 11.55 -15.94 5.18
CA PRO A 195 10.66 -16.94 4.60
C PRO A 195 9.83 -17.63 5.69
N LEU A 196 8.52 -17.69 5.48
CA LEU A 196 7.54 -18.36 6.33
C LEU A 196 6.71 -19.33 5.47
N GLU A 197 5.93 -20.20 6.10
CA GLU A 197 5.03 -21.12 5.36
C GLU A 197 3.99 -20.36 4.52
N ARG A 198 3.60 -19.15 4.97
CA ARG A 198 2.59 -18.28 4.35
C ARG A 198 3.17 -17.01 3.71
N LEU A 199 4.50 -16.89 3.67
CA LEU A 199 5.21 -15.78 3.03
C LEU A 199 6.49 -16.30 2.38
N VAL A 200 6.51 -16.38 1.06
CA VAL A 200 7.68 -16.78 0.28
C VAL A 200 8.39 -15.53 -0.21
N CYS A 201 9.69 -15.44 0.03
CA CYS A 201 10.49 -14.27 -0.35
C CYS A 201 11.71 -14.64 -1.21
N SER A 202 12.25 -13.65 -1.92
CA SER A 202 13.50 -13.82 -2.68
C SER A 202 14.72 -14.05 -1.77
N TYR A 203 15.82 -14.51 -2.35
CA TYR A 203 17.07 -14.72 -1.63
C TYR A 203 17.87 -13.42 -1.54
N LYS A 204 18.25 -12.99 -0.32
CA LYS A 204 19.19 -11.86 -0.12
C LYS A 204 20.58 -12.11 -0.70
N ARG A 205 21.08 -13.33 -0.56
CA ARG A 205 22.40 -13.75 -1.04
C ARG A 205 22.22 -15.03 -1.84
N THR A 206 22.53 -14.96 -3.13
CA THR A 206 22.47 -16.12 -4.03
C THR A 206 23.73 -16.97 -3.90
N GLY A 207 24.88 -16.35 -3.61
CA GLY A 207 26.17 -17.06 -3.48
C GLY A 207 26.65 -17.66 -4.80
N GLY A 208 26.25 -17.08 -5.94
CA GLY A 208 26.57 -17.60 -7.27
C GLY A 208 25.69 -18.77 -7.73
N ASP A 209 24.71 -19.17 -6.93
CA ASP A 209 23.75 -20.21 -7.28
C ASP A 209 22.77 -19.70 -8.35
N MET A 210 22.89 -20.24 -9.58
CA MET A 210 22.10 -19.82 -10.73
C MET A 210 20.61 -20.10 -10.59
N ASP A 211 20.20 -21.11 -9.82
CA ASP A 211 18.79 -21.40 -9.57
C ASP A 211 18.18 -20.32 -8.67
N LYS A 212 18.92 -19.86 -7.65
CA LYS A 212 18.49 -18.74 -6.80
C LYS A 212 18.43 -17.43 -7.57
N VAL A 213 19.39 -17.18 -8.47
CA VAL A 213 19.36 -16.00 -9.35
C VAL A 213 18.12 -16.03 -10.25
N SER A 214 17.89 -17.16 -10.93
CA SER A 214 16.73 -17.36 -11.81
C SER A 214 15.40 -17.21 -11.05
N PHE A 215 15.32 -17.74 -9.83
CA PHE A 215 14.15 -17.61 -8.97
C PHE A 215 13.91 -16.16 -8.54
N ASN A 216 14.96 -15.43 -8.17
CA ASN A 216 14.87 -14.02 -7.85
C ASN A 216 14.40 -13.20 -9.07
N THR A 217 14.84 -13.53 -10.29
CA THR A 217 14.33 -12.92 -11.53
C THR A 217 12.84 -13.17 -11.71
N CYS A 218 12.35 -14.39 -11.47
CA CYS A 218 10.92 -14.69 -11.53
C CYS A 218 10.13 -13.92 -10.47
N ILE A 219 10.63 -13.84 -9.23
CA ILE A 219 9.97 -13.05 -8.17
C ILE A 219 9.94 -11.58 -8.54
N ALA A 220 11.05 -11.01 -9.04
CA ALA A 220 11.11 -9.63 -9.47
C ALA A 220 10.06 -9.35 -10.57
N HIS A 221 9.95 -10.23 -11.56
CA HIS A 221 8.94 -10.14 -12.60
C HIS A 221 7.50 -10.18 -12.05
N ALA A 222 7.19 -11.10 -11.13
CA ALA A 222 5.88 -11.14 -10.49
C ALA A 222 5.61 -9.90 -9.62
N ARG A 223 6.64 -9.34 -8.97
CA ARG A 223 6.54 -8.16 -8.09
C ARG A 223 6.35 -6.84 -8.82
N VAL A 224 6.59 -6.77 -10.13
CA VAL A 224 6.28 -5.57 -10.95
C VAL A 224 4.84 -5.10 -10.71
N GLY A 225 3.89 -6.02 -10.53
CA GLY A 225 2.49 -5.66 -10.22
C GLY A 225 2.32 -4.87 -8.91
N ASN A 226 3.13 -5.17 -7.90
CA ASN A 226 3.11 -4.50 -6.60
C ASN A 226 3.77 -3.12 -6.65
N GLU A 227 4.92 -3.04 -7.32
CA GLU A 227 5.60 -1.77 -7.57
C GLU A 227 4.71 -0.82 -8.36
N HIS A 228 4.00 -1.32 -9.38
CA HIS A 228 3.01 -0.55 -10.14
C HIS A 228 1.82 -0.14 -9.26
N CYS A 229 1.31 -1.03 -8.40
CA CYS A 229 0.24 -0.69 -7.46
C CYS A 229 0.61 0.51 -6.58
N ILE A 230 1.79 0.46 -5.95
CA ILE A 230 2.30 1.51 -5.08
C ILE A 230 2.58 2.80 -5.87
N GLY A 231 3.19 2.66 -7.05
CA GLY A 231 3.49 3.77 -7.95
C GLY A 231 2.23 4.52 -8.38
N ILE A 232 1.21 3.81 -8.87
CA ILE A 232 -0.08 4.39 -9.26
C ILE A 232 -0.76 5.04 -8.06
N LEU A 233 -0.77 4.38 -6.90
CA LEU A 233 -1.34 4.94 -5.66
C LEU A 233 -0.70 6.30 -5.32
N LYS A 234 0.63 6.38 -5.32
CA LYS A 234 1.34 7.63 -5.02
C LYS A 234 1.24 8.67 -6.13
N ALA A 235 1.10 8.26 -7.39
CA ALA A 235 0.98 9.17 -8.53
C ALA A 235 -0.45 9.73 -8.67
N ARG A 236 -1.48 9.00 -8.26
CA ARG A 236 -2.85 9.53 -8.19
C ARG A 236 -3.07 10.40 -6.97
N LEU A 237 -2.56 9.96 -5.82
CA LEU A 237 -2.73 10.62 -4.54
C LEU A 237 -1.37 11.18 -4.08
N HIS A 238 -0.91 12.25 -4.75
CA HIS A 238 0.41 12.84 -4.53
C HIS A 238 0.71 13.17 -3.07
N SER A 239 -0.30 13.44 -2.23
CA SER A 239 -0.08 13.63 -0.78
C SER A 239 0.62 12.45 -0.08
N LEU A 240 0.64 11.25 -0.68
CA LEU A 240 1.38 10.08 -0.17
C LEU A 240 2.87 10.09 -0.49
N LYS A 241 3.32 10.97 -1.39
CA LYS A 241 4.75 11.19 -1.65
C LYS A 241 5.37 12.04 -0.55
N GLU A 242 4.66 13.07 -0.08
CA GLU A 242 5.00 13.86 1.11
C GLU A 242 3.76 14.38 1.84
N ILE A 243 3.62 13.99 3.11
CA ILE A 243 2.57 14.46 4.01
C ILE A 243 3.07 15.68 4.80
N ARG A 244 2.35 16.81 4.69
CA ARG A 244 2.66 18.07 5.38
C ARG A 244 2.02 18.22 6.76
N THR A 245 1.78 17.11 7.45
CA THR A 245 1.23 17.10 8.82
C THR A 245 2.36 16.86 9.82
N GLN A 246 2.54 17.78 10.77
CA GLN A 246 3.53 17.61 11.82
C GLN A 246 3.08 16.54 12.82
N LEU A 247 3.86 15.47 12.98
CA LEU A 247 3.60 14.42 13.96
C LEU A 247 4.07 14.87 15.35
N ARG A 248 3.13 15.33 16.18
CA ARG A 248 3.41 15.85 17.53
C ARG A 248 2.97 14.91 18.63
N ASN A 249 1.95 14.10 18.38
CA ASN A 249 1.41 13.12 19.31
C ASN A 249 0.62 12.04 18.55
N ALA A 250 0.05 11.10 19.29
CA ALA A 250 -0.72 9.98 18.75
C ALA A 250 -1.95 10.42 17.91
N ARG A 251 -2.52 11.62 18.16
CA ARG A 251 -3.67 12.11 17.39
C ARG A 251 -3.28 12.48 15.96
N GLU A 252 -2.17 13.18 15.76
CA GLU A 252 -1.71 13.47 14.39
C GLU A 252 -1.25 12.19 13.68
N ASN A 253 -0.66 11.24 14.41
CA ASN A 253 -0.33 9.93 13.82
C ASN A 253 -1.58 9.19 13.35
N ALA A 254 -2.62 9.13 14.18
CA ALA A 254 -3.90 8.52 13.80
C ALA A 254 -4.57 9.25 12.62
N TYR A 255 -4.48 10.58 12.57
CA TYR A 255 -4.95 11.38 11.43
C TYR A 255 -4.21 11.02 10.14
N VAL A 256 -2.88 10.90 10.18
CA VAL A 256 -2.07 10.52 9.02
C VAL A 256 -2.36 9.09 8.56
N ILE A 257 -2.54 8.15 9.49
CA ILE A 257 -2.93 6.77 9.14
C ILE A 257 -4.31 6.75 8.46
N ARG A 258 -5.28 7.52 8.96
CA ARG A 258 -6.60 7.69 8.34
C ARG A 258 -6.50 8.31 6.95
N TRP A 259 -5.64 9.31 6.77
CA TRP A 259 -5.34 9.92 5.48
C TRP A 259 -4.85 8.89 4.47
N ILE A 260 -3.84 8.10 4.85
CA ILE A 260 -3.30 7.00 4.03
C ILE A 260 -4.40 6.00 3.68
N ARG A 261 -5.23 5.61 4.67
CA ARG A 261 -6.36 4.71 4.43
C ARG A 261 -7.33 5.27 3.38
N CYS A 262 -7.72 6.54 3.50
CA CYS A 262 -8.65 7.16 2.55
C CYS A 262 -8.07 7.22 1.14
N CYS A 263 -6.78 7.51 1.00
CA CYS A 263 -6.11 7.44 -0.30
C CYS A 263 -6.15 6.02 -0.91
N ILE A 264 -5.96 4.98 -0.08
CA ILE A 264 -6.06 3.58 -0.53
C ILE A 264 -7.51 3.20 -0.91
N ILE A 265 -8.50 3.61 -0.11
CA ILE A 265 -9.93 3.42 -0.44
C ILE A 265 -10.24 4.01 -1.80
N LEU A 266 -9.84 5.26 -2.04
CA LEU A 266 -10.04 5.94 -3.32
C LEU A 266 -9.32 5.23 -4.46
N HIS A 267 -8.07 4.78 -4.25
CA HIS A 267 -7.32 4.03 -5.26
C HIS A 267 -8.05 2.75 -5.68
N ASN A 268 -8.48 1.93 -4.72
CA ASN A 268 -9.22 0.70 -5.01
C ASN A 268 -10.55 0.96 -5.71
N PHE A 269 -11.31 1.96 -5.23
CA PHE A 269 -12.57 2.36 -5.85
C PHE A 269 -12.37 2.77 -7.31
N LEU A 270 -11.33 3.55 -7.60
CA LEU A 270 -11.03 3.99 -8.98
C LEU A 270 -10.61 2.83 -9.88
N ILE A 271 -9.89 1.83 -9.35
CA ILE A 271 -9.60 0.59 -10.09
C ILE A 271 -10.91 -0.16 -10.39
N TRP A 272 -11.79 -0.32 -9.40
CA TRP A 272 -13.08 -0.98 -9.60
C TRP A 272 -13.94 -0.28 -10.67
N ARG A 273 -13.88 1.05 -10.73
CA ARG A 273 -14.56 1.86 -11.75
C ARG A 273 -13.92 1.82 -13.14
N ASN A 274 -12.79 1.13 -13.30
CA ASN A 274 -11.99 1.17 -14.52
C ASN A 274 -11.59 2.61 -14.92
N ASP A 275 -11.42 3.49 -13.92
CA ASP A 275 -10.85 4.83 -14.06
C ASP A 275 -9.33 4.64 -14.09
N GLU A 276 -8.85 3.99 -15.15
CA GLU A 276 -7.52 3.41 -15.23
C GLU A 276 -6.42 4.47 -15.35
N TRP A 277 -5.24 4.12 -14.84
CA TRP A 277 -4.04 4.92 -14.95
C TRP A 277 -3.34 4.49 -16.24
N SER A 278 -3.16 5.42 -17.16
CA SER A 278 -2.40 5.17 -18.37
C SER A 278 -0.93 5.42 -18.08
N ASP A 279 -0.12 4.36 -18.12
CA ASP A 279 1.34 4.46 -17.96
C ASP A 279 1.98 5.28 -19.09
N GLU A 280 1.33 5.37 -20.26
CA GLU A 280 1.74 6.19 -21.41
C GLU A 280 1.54 7.68 -21.13
N ASP A 281 0.39 8.05 -20.55
CA ASP A 281 0.06 9.45 -20.25
C ASP A 281 0.76 9.94 -18.98
N HIS A 282 1.03 9.03 -18.04
CA HIS A 282 1.54 9.33 -16.71
C HIS A 282 2.59 8.31 -16.26
N PRO A 283 3.86 8.47 -16.68
CA PRO A 283 4.92 7.52 -16.37
C PRO A 283 5.12 7.38 -14.86
N ILE A 284 5.22 6.14 -14.39
CA ILE A 284 5.47 5.82 -12.98
C ILE A 284 6.97 5.93 -12.71
N GLU A 285 7.34 6.83 -11.78
CA GLU A 285 8.68 6.78 -11.19
C GLU A 285 8.73 5.64 -10.17
N LEU A 286 9.29 4.51 -10.56
CA LEU A 286 9.56 3.40 -9.64
C LEU A 286 10.62 3.85 -8.63
N GLU A 287 10.26 3.85 -7.35
CA GLU A 287 11.23 4.08 -6.30
C GLU A 287 12.22 2.90 -6.28
N ARG A 288 13.49 3.18 -6.56
CA ARG A 288 14.54 2.17 -6.39
C ARG A 288 14.52 1.67 -4.95
N ASP A 289 14.51 0.34 -4.79
CA ASP A 289 14.67 -0.34 -3.51
C ASP A 289 15.85 0.30 -2.77
N ALA A 290 15.59 0.88 -1.59
CA ALA A 290 16.68 1.30 -0.72
C ALA A 290 17.43 0.05 -0.26
N ASP A 291 18.77 0.09 -0.23
CA ASP A 291 19.62 -1.00 0.24
C ASP A 291 19.09 -1.52 1.58
N ILE A 292 18.44 -2.68 1.58
CA ILE A 292 17.80 -3.25 2.76
C ILE A 292 18.84 -3.33 3.87
N ARG A 293 18.74 -2.47 4.90
CA ARG A 293 19.57 -2.57 6.09
C ARG A 293 19.48 -4.03 6.58
N PRO A 294 20.61 -4.70 6.85
CA PRO A 294 20.57 -6.06 7.34
C PRO A 294 19.70 -6.10 8.60
N PRO A 295 18.85 -7.13 8.78
CA PRO A 295 18.08 -7.26 10.01
C PRO A 295 19.08 -7.25 11.17
N PRO A 296 18.75 -6.61 12.31
CA PRO A 296 19.63 -6.57 13.47
C PRO A 296 20.14 -7.98 13.79
N GLU A 297 21.45 -8.11 13.99
CA GLU A 297 22.11 -9.37 14.32
C GLU A 297 21.44 -9.96 15.58
N GLY A 298 20.65 -11.02 15.40
CA GLY A 298 19.90 -11.63 16.51
C GLY A 298 18.60 -12.32 16.09
N ILE A 299 17.96 -11.91 14.99
CA ILE A 299 16.77 -12.62 14.47
C ILE A 299 17.23 -13.78 13.58
N ARG A 300 17.81 -14.83 14.18
CA ARG A 300 17.89 -16.16 13.56
C ARG A 300 16.57 -16.89 13.79
N ASP A 301 15.47 -16.35 13.28
CA ASP A 301 14.26 -17.15 13.10
C ASP A 301 14.48 -18.04 11.88
N VAL A 302 15.26 -19.11 12.07
CA VAL A 302 15.38 -20.20 11.10
C VAL A 302 14.05 -20.93 11.11
N ASN A 303 13.07 -20.40 10.40
CA ASN A 303 11.83 -21.10 10.15
C ASN A 303 12.10 -22.20 9.12
N ARG A 304 12.49 -23.39 9.58
CA ARG A 304 12.77 -24.54 8.71
C ARG A 304 11.62 -24.82 7.74
N ARG A 305 10.37 -24.70 8.20
CA ARG A 305 9.17 -24.87 7.35
C ARG A 305 9.08 -23.79 6.29
N GLY A 306 9.34 -22.53 6.64
CA GLY A 306 9.37 -21.43 5.67
C GLY A 306 10.47 -21.56 4.64
N ILE A 307 11.67 -21.99 5.05
CA ILE A 307 12.80 -22.24 4.13
C ILE A 307 12.44 -23.38 3.17
N GLN A 308 11.92 -24.49 3.70
CA GLN A 308 11.45 -25.61 2.89
C GLN A 308 10.36 -25.16 1.91
N ARG A 309 9.37 -24.40 2.38
CA ARG A 309 8.29 -23.86 1.53
C ARG A 309 8.83 -23.02 0.38
N ARG A 310 9.81 -22.15 0.65
CA ARG A 310 10.46 -21.37 -0.42
C ARG A 310 11.18 -22.26 -1.42
N GLN A 311 11.87 -23.31 -0.97
CA GLN A 311 12.56 -24.25 -1.86
C GLN A 311 11.58 -25.05 -2.74
N GLU A 312 10.45 -25.48 -2.17
CA GLU A 312 9.36 -26.12 -2.93
C GLU A 312 8.82 -25.19 -4.01
N VAL A 313 8.47 -23.95 -3.65
CA VAL A 313 7.97 -22.94 -4.61
C VAL A 313 9.04 -22.60 -5.66
N GLN A 314 10.31 -22.53 -5.27
CA GLN A 314 11.42 -22.32 -6.20
C GLN A 314 11.50 -23.44 -7.24
N ALA A 315 11.44 -24.71 -6.81
CA ALA A 315 11.50 -25.84 -7.72
C ALA A 315 10.37 -25.79 -8.75
N LEU A 316 9.13 -25.56 -8.30
CA LEU A 316 7.97 -25.42 -9.19
C LEU A 316 8.10 -24.22 -10.14
N CYS A 317 8.52 -23.06 -9.62
CA CYS A 317 8.68 -21.83 -10.39
C CYS A 317 9.69 -22.00 -11.53
N LEU A 318 10.83 -22.64 -11.25
CA LEU A 318 11.87 -22.89 -12.24
C LEU A 318 11.43 -23.95 -13.25
N GLU A 319 10.73 -25.00 -12.81
CA GLU A 319 10.18 -26.02 -13.70
C GLU A 319 9.20 -25.41 -14.71
N ILE A 320 8.31 -24.52 -14.26
CA ILE A 320 7.34 -23.83 -15.12
C ILE A 320 8.05 -22.87 -16.08
N ASN A 321 8.91 -21.99 -15.56
CA ASN A 321 9.47 -20.91 -16.36
C ASN A 321 10.63 -21.32 -17.30
N ARG A 322 11.20 -22.52 -17.14
CA ARG A 322 12.23 -23.06 -18.06
C ARG A 322 11.65 -23.79 -19.27
N ARG A 323 10.35 -24.09 -19.27
CA ARG A 323 9.67 -24.70 -20.44
C ARG A 323 9.60 -23.69 -21.59
N PRO A 324 9.49 -24.15 -22.85
CA PRO A 324 9.34 -23.25 -24.00
C PRO A 324 8.17 -22.26 -23.80
N GLY A 325 8.44 -20.96 -24.01
CA GLY A 325 7.47 -19.89 -23.78
C GLY A 325 7.38 -19.38 -22.34
N GLY A 326 8.16 -19.96 -21.41
CA GLY A 326 8.31 -19.45 -20.05
C GLY A 326 9.32 -18.29 -19.95
N LEU A 327 9.28 -17.53 -18.85
CA LEU A 327 10.12 -16.34 -18.65
C LEU A 327 11.63 -16.62 -18.79
N LEU A 328 12.07 -17.84 -18.47
CA LEU A 328 13.47 -18.25 -18.48
C LEU A 328 13.82 -19.15 -19.69
N SER A 329 12.91 -19.30 -20.65
CA SER A 329 13.21 -20.04 -21.88
C SER A 329 14.25 -19.26 -22.69
N ARG A 330 15.32 -19.95 -23.12
CA ARG A 330 16.34 -19.39 -24.00
C ARG A 330 15.89 -19.37 -25.45
#